data_AF-A0A2E8D0F9-F1
#
_entry.id   AF-A0A2E8D0F9-F1
#
_cell.length_a   1.000
_cell.length_b   1.000
_cell.length_c   1.000
_cell.angle_alpha   90.00
_cell.angle_beta   90.00
_cell.angle_gamma   90.00
#
_symmetry.space_group_name_H-M   'P 1'
#
loop_
_entity.id
_entity.type
_entity.pdbx_description
1 polymer ?
#
loop_
_entity_poly.entity_id
_entity_poly.type
_entity_poly.pdbx_seq_one_letter_code
_entity_poly.pdbx_strand_id
1 'polypeptide(L)'
;MSLQTRCGPAWDEQRKVFKLWMITSTNVFGLAGTSYAESKDGVHWIKAVLRQRTINGSRENNFIAVVDGDEWPVYDPDDPDRDRRFKGFYGVINCRPLVSPDGINWKLLNAKVLPSSDESNLSYDRKHKTFIATLKRSAPSAARMESGRARTL
;
A
#
# COMPACT_ATOMS: atom_id res chain seq x y z
N MET A 1 -18.19 -9.78 7.84
CA MET A 1 -16.88 -9.12 7.70
C MET A 1 -16.61 -8.96 6.22
N SER A 2 -16.40 -7.75 5.74
CA SER A 2 -16.05 -7.46 4.34
C SER A 2 -14.52 -7.37 4.22
N LEU A 3 -13.98 -7.85 3.10
CA LEU A 3 -12.60 -7.60 2.70
C LEU A 3 -12.61 -6.36 1.81
N GLN A 4 -11.77 -5.38 2.13
CA GLN A 4 -11.62 -4.16 1.33
C GLN A 4 -10.21 -4.12 0.75
N THR A 5 -10.09 -3.69 -0.51
CA THR A 5 -8.82 -3.41 -1.17
C THR A 5 -8.91 -2.05 -1.87
N ARG A 6 -7.80 -1.32 -2.00
CA ARG A 6 -7.74 -0.06 -2.75
C ARG A 6 -6.83 -0.11 -3.98
N CYS A 7 -6.31 -1.29 -4.32
CA CYS A 7 -5.50 -1.52 -5.50
C CYS A 7 -5.95 -2.79 -6.23
N GLY A 8 -5.75 -2.85 -7.54
CA GLY A 8 -5.87 -4.11 -8.27
C GLY A 8 -4.70 -5.04 -7.95
N PRO A 9 -4.82 -6.35 -8.20
CA PRO A 9 -3.69 -7.27 -8.11
C PRO A 9 -2.49 -6.81 -8.95
N ALA A 10 -1.29 -6.94 -8.38
CA ALA A 10 -0.05 -6.73 -9.12
C ALA A 10 0.52 -8.07 -9.56
N TRP A 11 0.92 -8.19 -10.83
CA TRP A 11 1.63 -9.37 -11.32
C TRP A 11 3.13 -9.26 -11.00
N ASP A 12 3.67 -10.27 -10.32
CA ASP A 12 5.11 -10.44 -10.10
C ASP A 12 5.69 -11.37 -11.17
N GLU A 13 6.39 -10.79 -12.13
CA GLU A 13 6.96 -11.50 -13.27
C GLU A 13 8.02 -12.54 -12.85
N GLN A 14 8.77 -12.29 -11.77
CA GLN A 14 9.84 -13.16 -11.29
C GLN A 14 9.26 -14.40 -10.59
N ARG A 15 8.22 -14.20 -9.76
CA ARG A 15 7.59 -15.26 -8.97
C ARG A 15 6.42 -15.93 -9.69
N LYS A 16 5.94 -15.35 -10.79
CA LYS A 16 4.78 -15.81 -11.57
C LYS A 16 3.53 -15.95 -10.71
N VAL A 17 3.27 -14.92 -9.90
CA VAL A 17 2.08 -14.83 -9.04
C VAL A 17 1.48 -13.44 -9.09
N PHE A 18 0.16 -13.38 -9.00
CA PHE A 18 -0.56 -12.18 -8.62
C PHE A 18 -0.43 -11.95 -7.12
N LYS A 19 -0.30 -10.69 -6.75
CA LYS A 19 -0.19 -10.19 -5.38
C LYS A 19 -1.38 -9.29 -5.07
N LEU A 20 -1.96 -9.44 -3.90
CA LEU A 20 -3.09 -8.62 -3.44
C LEU A 20 -2.88 -8.17 -2.00
N TRP A 21 -3.21 -6.91 -1.76
CA TRP A 21 -3.17 -6.27 -0.44
C TRP A 21 -4.58 -5.89 -0.01
N MET A 22 -4.88 -6.15 1.25
CA MET A 22 -6.23 -6.02 1.81
C MET A 22 -6.17 -5.21 3.11
N ILE A 23 -7.14 -4.30 3.28
CA ILE A 23 -7.47 -3.72 4.58
C ILE A 23 -8.09 -4.81 5.42
N THR A 24 -7.44 -5.11 6.53
CA THR A 24 -7.91 -6.14 7.45
C THR A 24 -8.17 -5.52 8.81
N SER A 25 -9.46 -5.39 9.13
CA SER A 25 -9.92 -5.22 10.51
C SER A 25 -10.05 -6.60 11.14
N THR A 26 -9.67 -6.74 12.42
CA THR A 26 -9.86 -7.99 13.16
C THR A 26 -10.79 -7.79 14.36
N ASN A 27 -11.22 -8.88 14.97
CA ASN A 27 -11.92 -8.88 16.25
C ASN A 27 -10.96 -8.79 17.45
N VAL A 28 -9.65 -8.77 17.22
CA VAL A 28 -8.65 -8.57 18.27
C VAL A 28 -8.51 -7.07 18.50
N PHE A 29 -8.71 -6.63 19.74
CA PHE A 29 -8.65 -5.21 20.09
C PHE A 29 -7.31 -4.59 19.70
N GLY A 30 -7.36 -3.44 19.01
CA GLY A 30 -6.16 -2.74 18.53
C GLY A 30 -5.43 -3.40 17.36
N LEU A 31 -5.96 -4.48 16.78
CA LEU A 31 -5.36 -5.15 15.64
C LEU A 31 -6.14 -4.87 14.35
N ALA A 32 -5.58 -3.96 13.56
CA ALA A 32 -5.92 -3.75 12.16
C ALA A 32 -4.63 -3.57 11.34
N GLY A 33 -4.76 -3.52 10.01
CA GLY A 33 -3.67 -3.15 9.11
C GLY A 33 -3.76 -3.85 7.77
N THR A 34 -2.63 -3.86 7.06
CA THR A 34 -2.52 -4.49 5.75
C THR A 34 -2.23 -5.99 5.87
N SER A 35 -3.02 -6.80 5.17
CA SER A 35 -2.73 -8.22 4.96
C SER A 35 -2.53 -8.53 3.49
N TYR A 36 -1.90 -9.68 3.21
CA TYR A 36 -1.41 -10.02 1.88
C TYR A 36 -1.88 -11.40 1.41
N ALA A 37 -2.14 -11.55 0.12
CA ALA A 37 -2.46 -12.82 -0.51
C ALA A 37 -1.82 -12.95 -1.89
N GLU A 38 -1.60 -14.19 -2.32
CA GLU A 38 -1.03 -14.53 -3.61
C GLU A 38 -1.95 -15.44 -4.40
N SER A 39 -1.89 -15.36 -5.73
CA SER A 39 -2.65 -16.23 -6.63
C SER A 39 -1.82 -16.57 -7.86
N LYS A 40 -1.97 -17.76 -8.42
CA LYS A 40 -1.36 -18.13 -9.71
C LYS A 40 -2.25 -17.79 -10.92
N ASP A 41 -3.55 -17.69 -10.70
CA ASP A 41 -4.56 -17.55 -11.76
C ASP A 41 -5.42 -16.29 -11.61
N GLY A 42 -5.22 -15.51 -10.54
CA GLY A 42 -6.00 -14.31 -10.23
C GLY A 42 -7.38 -14.59 -9.63
N VAL A 43 -7.74 -15.87 -9.44
CA VAL A 43 -9.06 -16.31 -8.97
C VAL A 43 -8.95 -17.00 -7.61
N HIS A 44 -7.97 -17.89 -7.44
CA HIS A 44 -7.74 -18.62 -6.20
C HIS A 44 -6.61 -17.98 -5.40
N TRP A 45 -6.94 -17.49 -4.21
CA TRP A 45 -6.02 -16.70 -3.38
C TRP A 45 -5.60 -17.45 -2.13
N ILE A 46 -4.29 -17.45 -1.86
CA ILE A 46 -3.66 -18.06 -0.69
C ILE A 46 -3.11 -16.95 0.20
N LYS A 47 -3.45 -16.98 1.49
CA LYS A 47 -2.87 -16.10 2.51
C LYS A 47 -1.44 -16.56 2.81
N ALA A 48 -0.46 -15.91 2.22
CA ALA A 48 0.94 -16.27 2.41
C ALA A 48 1.37 -16.02 3.87
N VAL A 49 2.10 -16.97 4.47
CA VAL A 49 2.66 -16.77 5.80
C VAL A 49 3.90 -15.89 5.70
N LEU A 50 3.79 -14.65 6.19
CA LEU A 50 4.82 -13.61 6.06
C LEU A 50 5.80 -13.58 7.24
N ARG A 51 5.37 -14.02 8.43
CA ARG A 51 6.16 -13.98 9.67
C ARG A 51 6.65 -12.60 10.11
N GLN A 52 5.99 -11.54 9.66
CA GLN A 52 6.39 -10.17 9.95
C GLN A 52 5.79 -9.65 11.27
N ARG A 53 4.53 -9.98 11.59
CA ARG A 53 3.82 -9.53 12.81
C ARG A 53 3.52 -10.70 13.74
N THR A 54 3.71 -10.53 15.05
CA THR A 54 3.23 -11.50 16.05
C THR A 54 1.79 -11.18 16.42
N ILE A 55 0.88 -12.15 16.25
CA ILE A 55 -0.55 -12.05 16.60
C ILE A 55 -0.89 -13.26 17.46
N ASN A 56 -1.45 -13.03 18.65
CA ASN A 56 -1.81 -14.09 19.61
C ASN A 56 -0.67 -15.11 19.85
N GLY A 57 0.57 -14.63 19.98
CA GLY A 57 1.75 -15.46 20.22
C GLY A 57 2.33 -16.18 19.00
N SER A 58 1.72 -16.05 17.81
CA SER A 58 2.20 -16.70 16.58
C SER A 58 2.60 -15.69 15.49
N ARG A 59 3.57 -16.06 14.67
CA ARG A 59 3.97 -15.35 13.44
C ARG A 59 3.42 -16.01 12.17
N GLU A 60 2.66 -17.09 12.30
CA GLU A 60 2.07 -17.82 11.17
C GLU A 60 0.81 -17.10 10.65
N ASN A 61 1.01 -15.90 10.10
CA ASN A 61 -0.04 -15.05 9.55
C ASN A 61 0.44 -14.25 8.34
N ASN A 62 -0.49 -13.59 7.67
CA ASN A 62 -0.28 -12.84 6.43
C ASN A 62 -0.31 -11.31 6.62
N PHE A 63 -0.10 -10.81 7.85
CA PHE A 63 -0.02 -9.37 8.10
C PHE A 63 1.36 -8.83 7.76
N ILE A 64 1.37 -7.64 7.17
CA ILE A 64 2.59 -6.87 6.91
C ILE A 64 2.94 -6.08 8.18
N ALA A 65 4.23 -5.99 8.54
CA ALA A 65 4.69 -5.35 9.79
C ALA A 65 5.00 -3.86 9.69
N VAL A 66 4.48 -3.17 8.69
CA VAL A 66 4.55 -1.71 8.65
C VAL A 66 3.54 -1.17 9.67
N VAL A 67 4.03 -0.33 10.60
CA VAL A 67 3.30 0.21 11.76
C VAL A 67 1.95 0.83 11.34
N ASP A 68 0.89 0.67 12.14
CA ASP A 68 -0.47 1.21 11.95
C ASP A 68 -0.64 2.24 10.83
N GLY A 69 -1.14 1.77 9.68
CA GLY A 69 -1.32 2.57 8.49
C GLY A 69 -1.86 1.72 7.35
N ASP A 70 -2.55 2.39 6.44
CA ASP A 70 -3.08 1.81 5.21
C ASP A 70 -2.00 1.93 4.10
N GLU A 71 -1.54 0.82 3.53
CA GLU A 71 -0.64 0.85 2.36
C GLU A 71 -1.32 0.38 1.08
N TRP A 72 -1.21 1.19 0.03
CA TRP A 72 -1.69 0.87 -1.32
C TRP A 72 -0.50 0.80 -2.27
N PRO A 73 0.06 -0.39 -2.52
CA PRO A 73 1.14 -0.54 -3.47
C PRO A 73 0.68 -0.24 -4.89
N VAL A 74 1.52 0.50 -5.59
CA VAL A 74 1.51 0.61 -7.04
C VAL A 74 2.80 0.01 -7.56
N TYR A 75 2.67 -0.91 -8.52
CA TYR A 75 3.80 -1.58 -9.15
C TYR A 75 4.35 -0.75 -10.33
N ASP A 76 5.66 -0.56 -10.32
CA ASP A 76 6.42 0.15 -11.35
C ASP A 76 7.54 -0.77 -11.88
N PRO A 77 7.24 -1.58 -12.91
CA PRO A 77 8.19 -2.51 -13.51
C PRO A 77 9.31 -1.82 -14.29
N ASP A 78 9.32 -0.48 -14.39
CA ASP A 78 10.31 0.26 -15.19
C ASP A 78 11.32 1.06 -14.35
N ASP A 79 11.10 1.26 -13.03
CA ASP A 79 12.07 1.95 -12.14
C ASP A 79 13.43 1.23 -12.11
N PRO A 80 14.54 1.77 -12.65
CA PRO A 80 15.80 1.04 -12.74
C PRO A 80 16.28 0.45 -11.39
N ASP A 81 15.92 1.07 -10.27
CA ASP A 81 16.18 0.55 -8.94
C ASP A 81 15.20 -0.58 -8.58
N ARG A 82 15.73 -1.79 -8.40
CA ARG A 82 14.96 -2.98 -8.02
C ARG A 82 14.40 -2.90 -6.60
N ASP A 83 14.94 -2.04 -5.74
CA ASP A 83 14.46 -1.85 -4.38
C ASP A 83 13.23 -0.91 -4.30
N ARG A 84 12.80 -0.37 -5.45
CA ARG A 84 11.74 0.64 -5.56
C ARG A 84 10.62 0.28 -6.52
N ARG A 85 10.49 -1.01 -6.86
CA ARG A 85 9.49 -1.51 -7.83
C ARG A 85 8.06 -1.42 -7.33
N PHE A 86 7.85 -1.34 -6.02
CA PHE A 86 6.58 -1.00 -5.41
C PHE A 86 6.70 0.34 -4.72
N LYS A 87 5.67 1.18 -4.86
CA LYS A 87 5.58 2.51 -4.27
C LYS A 87 4.21 2.67 -3.62
N GLY A 88 4.12 3.45 -2.56
CA GLY A 88 2.85 3.69 -1.89
C GLY A 88 2.97 4.79 -0.83
N PHE A 89 1.95 4.86 0.01
CA PHE A 89 1.92 5.75 1.16
C PHE A 89 1.83 4.97 2.46
N TYR A 90 2.40 5.58 3.48
CA TYR A 90 2.25 5.22 4.88
C TYR A 90 1.30 6.20 5.55
N GLY A 91 0.31 5.65 6.26
CA GLY A 91 -0.61 6.40 7.12
C GLY A 91 -1.69 7.15 6.34
N VAL A 92 -2.83 7.39 6.99
CA VAL A 92 -3.99 8.08 6.40
C VAL A 92 -3.96 9.59 6.59
N ILE A 93 -3.41 10.05 7.71
CA ILE A 93 -3.17 11.47 8.01
C ILE A 93 -1.72 11.78 7.71
N ASN A 94 -1.48 12.85 6.96
CA ASN A 94 -0.13 13.28 6.61
C ASN A 94 0.69 12.13 5.99
N CYS A 95 0.15 11.55 4.91
CA CYS A 95 0.75 10.42 4.18
C CYS A 95 2.25 10.63 3.94
N ARG A 96 3.05 9.57 4.16
CA ARG A 96 4.49 9.55 3.87
C ARG A 96 4.81 8.56 2.77
N PRO A 97 5.60 8.92 1.74
CA PRO A 97 5.97 7.98 0.69
C PRO A 97 6.81 6.81 1.20
N LEU A 98 6.55 5.61 0.66
CA LEU A 98 7.33 4.40 0.88
C LEU A 98 7.62 3.66 -0.43
N VAL A 99 8.68 2.85 -0.39
CA VAL A 99 9.12 1.98 -1.49
C VAL A 99 9.36 0.57 -1.00
N SER A 100 9.23 -0.41 -1.89
CA SER A 100 9.53 -1.81 -1.60
C SER A 100 10.03 -2.54 -2.85
N PRO A 101 10.97 -3.50 -2.71
CA PRO A 101 11.33 -4.41 -3.79
C PRO A 101 10.20 -5.38 -4.16
N ASP A 102 9.40 -5.82 -3.19
CA ASP A 102 8.49 -6.96 -3.32
C ASP A 102 7.04 -6.68 -2.89
N GLY A 103 6.78 -5.47 -2.39
CA GLY A 103 5.48 -5.01 -1.92
C GLY A 103 5.10 -5.54 -0.53
N ILE A 104 5.99 -6.23 0.18
CA ILE A 104 5.77 -6.69 1.56
C ILE A 104 6.88 -6.25 2.50
N ASN A 105 8.05 -5.87 2.00
CA ASN A 105 9.17 -5.30 2.76
C ASN A 105 9.33 -3.83 2.42
N TRP A 106 8.72 -2.94 3.22
CA TRP A 106 8.65 -1.52 2.91
C TRP A 106 9.71 -0.68 3.63
N LYS A 107 10.17 0.36 2.94
CA LYS A 107 11.08 1.38 3.44
C LYS A 107 10.43 2.75 3.27
N LEU A 108 10.31 3.50 4.37
CA LEU A 108 9.92 4.91 4.32
C LEU A 108 10.99 5.72 3.58
N LEU A 109 10.54 6.60 2.68
CA LEU A 109 11.41 7.56 2.03
C LEU A 109 11.59 8.79 2.92
N ASN A 110 12.79 9.37 2.88
CA ASN A 110 13.01 10.72 3.39
C ASN A 110 12.49 11.74 2.38
N ALA A 111 11.16 11.84 2.29
CA ALA A 111 10.45 12.70 1.36
C ALA A 111 9.52 13.65 2.12
N LYS A 112 9.05 14.69 1.42
CA LYS A 112 8.09 15.64 1.99
C LYS A 112 6.82 14.90 2.41
N VAL A 113 6.37 15.16 3.63
CA VAL A 113 5.07 14.72 4.14
C VAL A 113 3.96 15.35 3.31
N LEU A 114 3.01 14.54 2.87
CA LEU A 114 1.89 14.99 2.05
C LEU A 114 0.65 15.21 2.92
N PRO A 115 0.14 16.45 3.05
CA PRO A 115 -1.06 16.71 3.84
C PRO A 115 -2.25 15.90 3.33
N SER A 116 -2.82 15.08 4.22
CA SER A 116 -3.96 14.21 3.92
C SER A 116 -4.79 13.94 5.17
N SER A 117 -6.01 13.48 4.98
CA SER A 117 -6.95 13.06 6.02
C SER A 117 -7.81 11.91 5.49
N ASP A 118 -7.93 10.83 6.26
CA ASP A 118 -8.82 9.69 6.00
C ASP A 118 -8.46 8.86 4.76
N GLU A 119 -8.59 9.41 3.54
CA GLU A 119 -8.43 8.65 2.31
C GLU A 119 -7.34 9.20 1.38
N SER A 120 -6.56 8.28 0.79
CA SER A 120 -5.57 8.57 -0.23
C SER A 120 -5.52 7.47 -1.27
N ASN A 121 -5.20 7.84 -2.51
CA ASN A 121 -4.98 6.89 -3.60
C ASN A 121 -3.71 7.29 -4.37
N LEU A 122 -2.97 6.29 -4.82
CA LEU A 122 -1.83 6.45 -5.70
C LEU A 122 -2.09 5.66 -6.98
N SER A 123 -1.86 6.30 -8.12
CA SER A 123 -1.93 5.68 -9.44
C SER A 123 -0.65 5.98 -10.21
N TYR A 124 -0.27 5.11 -11.15
CA TYR A 124 0.90 5.31 -11.98
C TYR A 124 0.53 5.41 -13.45
N ASP A 125 0.82 6.56 -14.03
CA ASP A 125 0.81 6.76 -15.48
C ASP A 125 2.14 6.31 -16.05
N ARG A 126 2.19 5.04 -16.48
CA ARG A 126 3.40 4.42 -17.04
C ARG A 126 3.86 5.12 -18.33
N LYS A 127 2.93 5.63 -19.16
CA LYS A 127 3.26 6.31 -20.43
C LYS A 127 4.07 7.57 -20.19
N HIS A 128 3.70 8.33 -19.17
CA HIS A 128 4.36 9.57 -18.78
C HIS A 128 5.32 9.43 -17.58
N LYS A 129 5.54 8.19 -17.10
CA LYS A 129 6.36 7.87 -15.92
C LYS A 129 6.05 8.78 -14.72
N THR A 130 4.77 9.00 -14.47
CA THR A 130 4.31 9.97 -13.47
C THR A 130 3.36 9.31 -12.48
N PHE A 131 3.63 9.49 -11.19
CA PHE A 131 2.71 9.11 -10.12
C PHE A 131 1.67 10.21 -9.90
N ILE A 132 0.41 9.80 -9.75
CA ILE A 132 -0.72 10.67 -9.49
C ILE A 132 -1.24 10.30 -8.11
N ALA A 133 -1.08 11.22 -7.16
CA ALA A 133 -1.59 11.08 -5.80
C ALA A 133 -2.88 11.90 -5.65
N THR A 134 -3.95 11.26 -5.21
CA THR A 134 -5.19 11.94 -4.80
C THR A 134 -5.30 11.83 -3.29
N LEU A 135 -5.38 12.96 -2.61
CA LEU A 135 -5.36 13.05 -1.15
C LEU A 135 -6.63 13.76 -0.68
N LYS A 136 -7.45 13.07 0.12
CA LYS A 136 -8.54 13.73 0.83
C LYS A 136 -7.91 14.66 1.87
N ARG A 137 -8.43 15.89 1.97
CA ARG A 137 -8.00 16.87 2.96
C ARG A 137 -9.21 17.28 3.78
N SER A 138 -9.05 17.31 5.09
CA SER A 138 -10.02 17.95 5.97
C SER A 138 -10.06 19.40 5.55
N ALA A 139 -11.23 19.88 5.14
CA ALA A 139 -11.40 21.30 4.99
C ALA A 139 -11.13 21.95 6.36
N PRO A 140 -10.45 23.10 6.43
CA PRO A 140 -10.74 24.04 7.49
C PRO A 140 -12.26 24.23 7.51
N SER A 141 -12.87 24.53 8.66
CA SER A 141 -14.24 25.05 8.63
C SER A 141 -14.27 26.23 7.65
N ALA A 142 -14.89 26.00 6.48
CA ALA A 142 -14.84 26.75 5.21
C ALA A 142 -13.80 26.28 4.13
N ALA A 143 -14.33 25.52 3.16
CA ALA A 143 -14.07 25.54 1.70
C ALA A 143 -12.93 24.72 1.01
N ARG A 144 -13.37 24.07 -0.09
CA ARG A 144 -12.77 23.73 -1.40
C ARG A 144 -11.78 22.55 -1.55
N MET A 145 -12.09 21.64 -2.48
CA MET A 145 -11.19 20.59 -2.98
C MET A 145 -10.08 21.19 -3.85
N GLU A 146 -8.83 20.84 -3.58
CA GLU A 146 -7.67 21.10 -4.45
C GLU A 146 -7.04 19.77 -4.88
N SER A 147 -6.84 19.59 -6.19
CA SER A 147 -6.04 18.51 -6.76
C SER A 147 -4.61 19.01 -7.05
N GLY A 148 -3.59 18.31 -6.56
CA GLY A 148 -2.18 18.63 -6.82
C GLY A 148 -1.48 17.50 -7.60
N ARG A 149 -0.59 17.85 -8.54
CA ARG A 149 0.32 16.90 -9.20
C ARG A 149 1.68 16.93 -8.49
N ALA A 150 2.14 15.79 -8.00
CA ALA A 150 3.52 15.63 -7.55
C ALA A 150 4.35 15.07 -8.72
N ARG A 151 5.42 15.76 -9.10
CA ARG A 151 6.43 15.20 -10.01
C ARG A 151 7.55 14.63 -9.14
N THR A 152 7.82 13.34 -9.32
CA THR A 152 8.93 12.55 -8.75
C THR A 152 8.69 11.97 -7.35
N LEU A 153 8.56 10.64 -7.32
CA LEU A 153 8.77 9.75 -6.17
C LEU A 153 9.93 8.83 -6.53
#